data_AF-A0A266LWQ8-F1
#
_entry.id   AF-A0A266LWQ8-F1
#
_cell.length_a   1.000
_cell.length_b   1.000
_cell.length_c   1.000
_cell.angle_alpha   90.00
_cell.angle_beta   90.00
_cell.angle_gamma   90.00
#
_symmetry.space_group_name_H-M   'P 1'
#
loop_
_entity.id
_entity.type
_entity.pdbx_description
1 polymer ?
#
loop_
_entity_poly.entity_id
_entity_poly.type
_entity_poly.pdbx_seq_one_letter_code
_entity_poly.pdbx_strand_id
1 'polypeptide(L)'
;MHPSIAQRITVLDGLRARAHQATAEFYQKPGVMPPPLAPLFIVKPIGSNAFEVVERATDKVITTRTGISAAVSHSYELEAKARKFNVKQFGKFLSSWTLRFGITLTVFAFFGSHM
;
A
#
# COMPACT_ATOMS: atom_id res chain seq x y z
N MET A 1 15.41 25.25 -12.08
CA MET A 1 13.93 25.29 -12.13
C MET A 1 13.49 26.74 -12.09
N HIS A 2 12.65 27.20 -13.02
CA HIS A 2 12.26 28.62 -13.08
C HIS A 2 11.27 28.98 -11.95
N PRO A 3 11.39 30.14 -11.26
CA PRO A 3 10.55 30.48 -10.11
C PRO A 3 9.04 30.44 -10.37
N SER A 4 8.59 30.91 -11.53
CA SER A 4 7.15 30.87 -11.88
C SER A 4 6.62 29.44 -12.10
N ILE A 5 7.49 28.51 -12.50
CA ILE A 5 7.14 27.09 -12.65
C ILE A 5 7.05 26.45 -11.26
N ALA A 6 7.98 26.77 -10.36
CA ALA A 6 7.95 26.29 -8.98
C ALA A 6 6.68 26.72 -8.25
N GLN A 7 6.31 28.00 -8.35
CA GLN A 7 5.07 28.52 -7.74
C GLN A 7 3.82 27.79 -8.25
N ARG A 8 3.73 27.53 -9.56
CA ARG A 8 2.60 26.80 -10.15
C ARG A 8 2.51 25.36 -9.64
N ILE A 9 3.66 24.68 -9.51
CA ILE A 9 3.73 23.33 -8.95
C ILE A 9 3.26 23.32 -7.49
N THR A 10 3.77 24.24 -6.67
CA THR A 10 3.36 24.36 -5.26
C THR A 10 1.85 24.62 -5.12
N VAL A 11 1.29 25.51 -5.93
CA VAL A 11 -0.16 25.77 -5.93
C VAL A 11 -0.95 24.54 -6.33
N LEU A 12 -0.52 23.83 -7.38
CA LEU A 12 -1.17 22.62 -7.86
C LEU A 12 -1.13 21.51 -6.79
N ASP A 13 -0.01 21.32 -6.12
CA ASP A 13 0.13 20.33 -5.06
C ASP A 13 -0.75 20.68 -3.85
N GLY A 14 -0.85 21.97 -3.49
CA GLY A 14 -1.79 22.44 -2.47
C GLY A 14 -3.25 22.18 -2.84
N LEU A 15 -3.63 22.36 -4.11
CA LEU A 15 -4.97 22.05 -4.61
C LEU A 15 -5.25 20.54 -4.58
N ARG A 16 -4.27 19.70 -4.98
CA ARG A 16 -4.39 18.25 -4.89
C ARG A 16 -4.58 17.79 -3.45
N ALA A 17 -3.77 18.29 -2.52
CA ALA A 17 -3.88 17.96 -1.10
C ALA A 17 -5.29 18.27 -0.56
N ARG A 18 -5.81 19.47 -0.86
CA ARG A 18 -7.18 19.84 -0.47
C ARG A 18 -8.25 18.97 -1.12
N ALA A 19 -8.10 18.62 -2.39
CA ALA A 19 -9.04 17.73 -3.08
C ALA A 19 -9.06 16.33 -2.45
N HIS A 20 -7.90 15.79 -2.09
CA HIS A 20 -7.80 14.50 -1.38
C HIS A 20 -8.45 14.56 0.00
N GLN A 21 -8.22 15.63 0.75
CA GLN A 21 -8.84 15.83 2.06
C GLN A 21 -10.37 15.93 1.95
N ALA A 22 -10.88 16.78 1.07
CA ALA A 22 -12.33 16.94 0.87
C ALA A 22 -13.00 15.63 0.44
N THR A 23 -12.31 14.82 -0.38
CA THR A 23 -12.78 13.49 -0.80
C THR A 23 -12.86 12.53 0.39
N ALA A 24 -11.84 12.52 1.25
CA ALA A 24 -11.82 11.69 2.45
C ALA A 24 -12.95 12.07 3.42
N GLU A 25 -13.14 13.37 3.66
CA GLU A 25 -14.23 13.90 4.51
C GLU A 25 -15.62 13.59 3.91
N PHE A 26 -15.78 13.67 2.59
CA PHE A 26 -17.04 13.36 1.91
C PHE A 26 -17.51 11.93 2.19
N TYR A 27 -16.60 10.95 2.11
CA TYR A 27 -16.91 9.54 2.33
C TYR A 27 -17.03 9.14 3.81
N GLN A 28 -16.73 10.04 4.75
CA GLN A 28 -17.02 9.83 6.18
C GLN A 28 -18.46 10.20 6.55
N LYS A 29 -19.21 10.84 5.65
CA LYS A 29 -20.60 11.25 5.92
C LYS A 29 -21.53 10.04 6.01
N PRO A 30 -22.52 10.05 6.92
CA PRO A 30 -23.53 8.99 7.02
C PRO A 30 -24.26 8.79 5.68
N GLY A 31 -24.46 7.52 5.30
CA GLY A 31 -25.18 7.16 4.08
C GLY A 31 -24.39 7.32 2.78
N VAL A 32 -23.11 7.74 2.84
CA VAL A 32 -22.23 7.79 1.66
C VAL A 32 -21.34 6.54 1.64
N MET A 33 -21.45 5.74 0.58
CA MET A 33 -20.60 4.58 0.40
C MET A 33 -19.29 5.00 -0.29
N PRO A 34 -18.10 4.65 0.27
CA PRO A 34 -16.85 4.90 -0.41
C PRO A 34 -16.77 4.10 -1.73
N PRO A 35 -16.06 4.63 -2.74
CA PRO A 35 -15.82 3.88 -3.97
C PRO A 35 -15.03 2.61 -3.63
N PRO A 36 -15.23 1.53 -4.38
CA PRO A 36 -14.42 0.34 -4.20
C PRO A 36 -12.95 0.69 -4.35
N LEU A 37 -12.11 0.16 -3.46
CA LEU A 37 -10.66 0.33 -3.54
C LEU A 37 -10.17 -0.10 -4.92
N ALA A 38 -9.31 0.72 -5.51
CA ALA A 38 -8.68 0.38 -6.79
C ALA A 38 -7.94 -0.96 -6.66
N PRO A 39 -8.03 -1.86 -7.65
CA PRO A 39 -7.26 -3.09 -7.66
C PRO A 39 -5.77 -2.82 -7.49
N LEU A 40 -5.11 -3.60 -6.64
CA LEU A 40 -3.66 -3.67 -6.48
C LEU A 40 -2.99 -4.24 -7.73
N PHE A 41 -3.65 -5.16 -8.42
CA PHE A 41 -3.13 -5.79 -9.64
C PHE A 41 -3.97 -5.43 -10.86
N ILE A 42 -3.31 -4.97 -11.93
CA ILE A 42 -3.94 -4.55 -13.18
C ILE A 42 -3.49 -5.47 -14.31
N VAL A 43 -4.42 -5.80 -15.21
CA VAL A 43 -4.12 -6.54 -16.44
C VAL A 43 -3.86 -5.57 -17.58
N LYS A 44 -2.67 -5.61 -18.19
CA LYS A 44 -2.28 -4.81 -19.35
C LYS A 44 -2.12 -5.71 -20.59
N PRO A 45 -2.72 -5.37 -21.74
CA PRO A 45 -2.48 -6.10 -22.98
C PRO A 45 -1.09 -5.80 -23.53
N ILE A 46 -0.38 -6.84 -23.99
CA ILE A 46 0.93 -6.70 -24.65
C ILE A 46 0.94 -7.17 -26.11
N GLY A 47 -0.22 -7.59 -26.62
CA GLY A 47 -0.39 -8.10 -27.99
C GLY A 47 -0.36 -9.62 -28.06
N SER A 48 -0.67 -10.17 -29.23
CA SER A 48 -0.64 -11.63 -29.51
C SER A 48 -1.41 -12.48 -28.49
N ASN A 49 -2.56 -11.99 -28.02
CA ASN A 49 -3.37 -12.61 -26.96
C ASN A 49 -2.60 -12.83 -25.64
N ALA A 50 -1.56 -12.04 -25.37
CA ALA A 50 -0.81 -12.04 -24.14
C ALA A 50 -1.09 -10.78 -23.32
N PHE A 51 -1.08 -10.95 -22.00
CA PHE A 51 -1.45 -9.94 -21.02
C PHE A 51 -0.49 -10.00 -19.84
N GLU A 52 0.00 -8.85 -19.41
CA GLU A 52 0.79 -8.70 -18.19
C GLU A 52 -0.12 -8.39 -17.02
N VAL A 53 0.13 -9.05 -15.89
CA VAL A 53 -0.44 -8.66 -14.59
C VAL A 53 0.61 -7.85 -13.85
N VAL A 54 0.33 -6.57 -13.66
CA VAL A 54 1.24 -5.59 -13.04
C VAL A 54 0.73 -5.13 -11.69
N GLU A 55 1.64 -4.84 -10.78
CA GLU A 55 1.30 -4.15 -9.54
C GLU A 55 1.05 -2.65 -9.81
N ARG A 56 -0.14 -2.16 -9.47
CA ARG A 56 -0.58 -0.79 -9.76
C ARG A 56 0.33 0.29 -9.18
N ALA A 57 0.91 0.06 -8.01
CA ALA A 57 1.69 1.06 -7.29
C ALA A 57 3.11 1.24 -7.85
N THR A 58 3.72 0.15 -8.30
CA THR A 58 5.14 0.11 -8.71
C THR A 58 5.31 -0.06 -10.23
N ASP A 59 4.21 -0.36 -10.93
CA ASP A 59 4.18 -0.81 -12.32
C ASP A 59 5.05 -2.04 -12.60
N LYS A 60 5.37 -2.81 -11.56
CA LYS A 60 6.18 -4.02 -11.69
C LYS A 60 5.35 -5.15 -12.30
N VAL A 61 5.89 -5.78 -13.35
CA VAL A 61 5.32 -6.99 -13.94
C VAL A 61 5.49 -8.17 -12.98
N ILE A 62 4.36 -8.76 -12.57
CA ILE A 62 4.34 -9.93 -11.69
C ILE A 62 4.34 -11.21 -12.51
N THR A 63 3.53 -11.25 -13.57
CA THR A 63 3.44 -12.39 -14.47
C THR A 63 2.87 -11.98 -15.82
N THR A 64 3.11 -12.81 -16.83
CA THR A 64 2.51 -12.69 -18.16
C THR A 64 1.67 -13.94 -18.43
N ARG A 65 0.44 -13.76 -18.88
CA ARG A 65 -0.52 -14.83 -19.17
C ARG A 65 -1.06 -14.68 -20.58
N THR A 66 -1.24 -15.80 -21.26
CA THR A 66 -1.94 -15.86 -22.54
C THR A 66 -3.44 -16.04 -22.29
N GLY A 67 -4.26 -15.25 -22.96
CA GLY A 67 -5.72 -15.22 -22.79
C GLY A 67 -6.16 -14.29 -21.66
N ILE A 68 -7.15 -13.44 -21.97
CA ILE A 68 -7.67 -12.42 -21.03
C ILE A 68 -8.29 -13.06 -19.78
N SER A 69 -9.01 -14.18 -19.94
CA SER A 69 -9.65 -14.89 -18.82
C SER A 69 -8.61 -15.38 -17.80
N ALA A 70 -7.49 -15.94 -18.27
CA ALA A 70 -6.43 -16.43 -17.41
C ALA A 70 -5.67 -15.29 -16.70
N ALA A 71 -5.50 -14.15 -17.37
CA ALA A 71 -4.86 -12.98 -16.77
C ALA A 71 -5.75 -12.36 -15.67
N VAL A 72 -7.05 -12.25 -15.94
CA VAL A 72 -8.04 -11.70 -15.00
C VAL A 72 -8.27 -12.63 -13.80
N SER A 73 -8.37 -13.94 -14.01
CA SER A 73 -8.49 -14.88 -12.88
C SER A 73 -7.25 -14.80 -11.98
N HIS A 74 -6.07 -14.72 -12.59
CA HIS A 74 -4.82 -14.59 -11.85
C HIS A 74 -4.72 -13.26 -11.08
N SER A 75 -5.19 -12.14 -11.64
CA SER A 75 -5.23 -10.88 -10.89
C SER A 75 -6.12 -11.01 -9.64
N TYR A 76 -7.28 -11.66 -9.75
CA TYR A 76 -8.14 -11.90 -8.58
C TYR A 76 -7.49 -12.82 -7.53
N GLU A 77 -6.76 -13.85 -7.94
CA GLU A 77 -6.01 -14.69 -7.00
C GLU A 77 -4.93 -13.91 -6.25
N LEU A 78 -4.23 -13.00 -6.95
CA LEU A 78 -3.23 -12.12 -6.34
C LEU A 78 -3.88 -11.14 -5.35
N GLU A 79 -5.01 -10.54 -5.71
CA GLU A 79 -5.82 -9.72 -4.79
C GLU A 79 -6.22 -10.48 -3.53
N ALA A 80 -6.71 -11.71 -3.70
CA ALA A 80 -7.12 -12.57 -2.58
C ALA A 80 -5.93 -12.94 -1.68
N LYS A 81 -4.73 -13.14 -2.25
CA LYS A 81 -3.49 -13.40 -1.49
C LYS A 81 -3.01 -12.14 -0.78
N ALA A 82 -3.02 -10.98 -1.43
CA ALA A 82 -2.59 -9.71 -0.84
C ALA A 82 -3.50 -9.27 0.32
N ARG A 83 -4.81 -9.58 0.24
CA ARG A 83 -5.76 -9.30 1.31
C ARG A 83 -5.52 -10.15 2.57
N LYS A 84 -4.83 -11.29 2.46
CA LYS A 84 -4.47 -12.10 3.63
C LYS A 84 -3.35 -11.40 4.39
N PHE A 85 -3.72 -10.78 5.51
CA PHE A 85 -2.78 -10.21 6.45
C PHE A 85 -1.65 -11.21 6.76
N ASN A 86 -0.40 -10.80 6.56
CA ASN A 86 0.74 -11.69 6.75
C ASN A 86 1.04 -11.84 8.24
N VAL A 87 0.27 -12.70 8.91
CA VAL A 87 0.40 -13.03 10.34
C VAL A 87 1.84 -13.43 10.70
N LYS A 88 2.57 -14.07 9.77
CA LYS A 88 3.96 -14.46 10.00
C LYS A 88 4.90 -13.25 10.07
N GLN A 89 4.73 -12.27 9.19
CA GLN A 89 5.51 -11.03 9.24
C GLN A 89 5.16 -10.20 10.47
N PHE A 90 3.87 -10.10 10.80
CA PHE A 90 3.41 -9.44 12.03
C PHE A 90 3.97 -10.10 13.29
N GLY A 91 3.94 -11.43 13.37
CA GLY A 91 4.51 -12.20 14.48
C GLY A 91 6.02 -12.01 14.62
N LYS A 92 6.77 -11.98 13.50
CA LYS A 92 8.21 -11.68 13.51
C LYS A 92 8.50 -10.25 13.97
N PHE A 93 7.69 -9.29 13.56
CA PHE A 93 7.82 -7.90 13.99
C PHE A 93 7.56 -7.77 15.49
N LEU A 94 6.47 -8.38 15.99
CA LEU A 94 6.13 -8.43 17.41
C LEU A 94 7.23 -9.10 18.24
N SER A 95 7.73 -10.27 17.82
CA SER A 95 8.77 -10.97 18.59
C SER A 95 10.06 -10.17 18.67
N SER A 96 10.48 -9.54 17.56
CA SER A 96 11.64 -8.65 17.54
C SER A 96 11.44 -7.43 18.44
N TRP A 97 10.24 -6.83 18.41
CA TRP A 97 9.89 -5.71 19.28
C TRP A 97 9.92 -6.11 20.76
N THR A 98 9.22 -7.18 21.15
CA THR A 98 9.19 -7.70 22.53
C THR A 98 10.59 -8.02 23.05
N LEU A 99 11.46 -8.61 22.22
CA LEU A 99 12.82 -8.95 22.63
C LEU A 99 13.66 -7.69 22.92
N ARG A 100 13.53 -6.64 22.10
CA ARG A 100 14.21 -5.36 22.31
C ARG A 100 13.70 -4.64 23.57
N PHE A 101 12.38 -4.59 23.78
CA PHE A 101 11.80 -4.01 24.99
C PHE A 101 12.18 -4.81 26.23
N GLY A 102 12.17 -6.14 26.15
CA GLY A 102 12.58 -7.04 27.22
C GLY A 102 14.02 -6.76 27.66
N ILE A 103 14.97 -6.77 26.73
CA ILE A 103 16.39 -6.46 27.03
C ILE A 103 16.53 -5.08 27.67
N THR A 104 15.86 -4.06 27.10
CA THR A 104 15.92 -2.69 27.60
C THR A 104 15.41 -2.60 29.04
N LEU A 105 14.29 -3.27 29.33
CA LEU A 105 13.70 -3.31 30.67
C LEU A 105 14.58 -4.06 31.67
N THR A 106 15.20 -5.17 31.26
CA THR A 106 16.12 -5.93 32.10
C THR A 106 17.36 -5.11 32.45
N VAL A 107 17.95 -4.41 31.48
CA VAL A 107 19.08 -3.50 31.71
C VAL A 107 18.67 -2.37 32.66
N PHE A 108 17.51 -1.75 32.41
CA PHE A 108 16.98 -0.70 33.29
C PHE A 108 16.77 -1.18 34.73
N ALA A 109 16.16 -2.36 34.91
CA ALA A 109 15.95 -2.94 36.24
C ALA A 109 17.28 -3.31 36.93
N PHE A 110 18.25 -3.85 36.17
CA PHE A 110 19.56 -4.19 36.72
C PHE A 110 20.31 -2.95 37.23
N PHE A 111 20.40 -1.89 36.43
CA PHE A 111 21.07 -0.65 36.86
C PHE A 111 20.26 0.15 37.89
N GLY A 112 18.92 0.11 37.84
CA GLY A 112 18.05 0.76 38.82
C GLY A 112 18.03 0.09 40.20
N SER A 113 18.41 -1.18 40.30
CA SER A 113 18.53 -1.91 41.59
C SER A 113 19.89 -1.73 42.28
N HIS A 114 20.85 -1.08 41.62
CA HIS A 114 22.20 -0.80 42.14
C HIS A 114 22.39 0.69 42.55
N MET A 115 21.29 1.44 42.62
CA MET A 115 21.17 2.77 43.24
C MET A 115 20.34 2.64 44.52
#